data_AF-A0A7R9GPT0-F1
#
_entry.id   AF-A0A7R9GPT0-F1
#
_cell.length_a   1.000
_cell.length_b   1.000
_cell.length_c   1.000
_cell.angle_alpha   90.00
_cell.angle_beta   90.00
_cell.angle_gamma   90.00
#
_symmetry.space_group_name_H-M   'P 1'
#
loop_
_entity.id
_entity.type
_entity.pdbx_description
1 polymer ?
#
loop_
_entity_poly.entity_id
_entity_poly.type
_entity_poly.pdbx_seq_one_letter_code
_entity_poly.pdbx_strand_id
1 'polypeptide(L)'
;MVQPQSSRQFLYCLAPQPSLTSDLKLLSGATNIGKLDIVWRSNLGERGRLQTSQLQRMAPDYGDIRLSVQQLPNIVFLDEAFSLTCKIINTCERSMELIVSLEPGTGPYVGLVWSGVSGRHLGKLEPRDSLELPLCLVPLAAGLQNISGIRIMDVFLKRTYEYDDLAQVFVTHRPKQQETLMEDLGNC
;
A
#
# COMPACT_ATOMS: atom_id res chain seq x y z
N MET A 1 20.02 -27.06 -1.21
CA MET A 1 19.42 -28.35 -1.62
C MET A 1 17.90 -28.18 -1.65
N VAL A 2 17.23 -28.47 -2.77
CA VAL A 2 15.75 -28.42 -2.87
C VAL A 2 15.27 -29.84 -2.58
N GLN A 3 14.51 -30.04 -1.51
CA GLN A 3 14.00 -31.36 -1.13
C GLN A 3 12.84 -31.78 -2.07
N PRO A 4 12.61 -33.08 -2.30
CA PRO A 4 11.41 -33.55 -2.98
C PRO A 4 10.17 -32.97 -2.28
N GLN A 5 9.17 -32.50 -3.04
CA GLN A 5 7.98 -31.80 -2.54
C GLN A 5 8.20 -30.42 -1.89
N SER A 6 9.41 -29.87 -1.92
CA SER A 6 9.63 -28.51 -1.42
C SER A 6 9.16 -27.45 -2.41
N SER A 7 8.35 -26.50 -1.92
CA SER A 7 8.01 -25.29 -2.66
C SER A 7 8.89 -24.13 -2.18
N ARG A 8 9.21 -23.21 -3.09
CA ARG A 8 9.87 -21.94 -2.76
C ARG A 8 9.10 -20.82 -3.42
N GLN A 9 8.70 -19.84 -2.62
CA GLN A 9 8.04 -18.64 -3.10
C GLN A 9 9.04 -17.49 -3.00
N PHE A 10 9.20 -16.75 -4.10
CA PHE A 10 10.06 -15.58 -4.18
C PHE A 10 9.20 -14.36 -4.49
N LEU A 11 9.36 -13.30 -3.72
CA LEU A 11 8.70 -12.02 -3.95
C LEU A 11 9.71 -11.02 -4.51
N TYR A 12 9.39 -10.41 -5.63
CA TYR A 12 10.21 -9.39 -6.27
C TYR A 12 9.44 -8.07 -6.29
N CYS A 13 10.03 -7.02 -5.74
CA CYS A 13 9.49 -5.66 -5.83
C CYS A 13 10.20 -4.93 -6.97
N LEU A 14 9.44 -4.41 -7.92
CA LEU A 14 9.97 -3.63 -9.03
C LEU A 14 9.67 -2.16 -8.81
N ALA A 15 10.66 -1.30 -9.03
CA ALA A 15 10.49 0.14 -9.00
C ALA A 15 10.40 0.68 -10.44
N PRO A 16 9.43 1.55 -10.75
CA PRO A 16 9.39 2.22 -12.05
C PRO A 16 10.62 3.11 -12.24
N GLN A 17 11.05 3.30 -13.49
CA GLN A 17 12.13 4.24 -13.78
C GLN A 17 11.69 5.67 -13.44
N PRO A 18 12.58 6.50 -12.84
CA PRO A 18 12.24 7.87 -12.43
C PRO A 18 11.63 8.74 -13.55
N SER A 19 12.14 8.58 -14.78
CA SER A 19 11.67 9.29 -15.98
C SER A 19 10.23 8.96 -16.38
N LEU A 20 9.74 7.79 -15.99
CA LEU A 20 8.37 7.37 -16.23
C LEU A 20 7.43 8.02 -15.22
N THR A 21 7.87 8.11 -13.95
CA THR A 21 7.08 8.62 -12.83
C THR A 21 6.60 10.06 -12.97
N SER A 22 7.28 10.87 -13.77
CA SER A 22 6.92 12.27 -14.03
C SER A 22 5.72 12.44 -14.97
N ASP A 23 5.42 11.45 -15.82
CA ASP A 23 4.30 11.51 -16.76
C ASP A 23 3.28 10.41 -16.44
N LEU A 24 2.14 10.84 -15.90
CA LEU A 24 1.02 9.97 -15.55
C LEU A 24 0.50 9.15 -16.74
N LYS A 25 0.57 9.69 -17.96
CA LYS A 25 0.10 8.99 -19.17
C LYS A 25 1.09 7.90 -19.61
N LEU A 26 2.39 8.16 -19.46
CA LEU A 26 3.41 7.15 -19.74
C LEU A 26 3.38 6.03 -18.68
N LEU A 27 3.20 6.37 -17.41
CA LEU A 27 3.01 5.39 -16.32
C LEU A 27 1.79 4.49 -16.54
N SER A 28 0.65 5.05 -16.94
CA SER A 28 -0.56 4.24 -17.19
C SER A 28 -0.41 3.34 -18.43
N GLY A 29 0.36 3.78 -19.43
CA GLY A 29 0.67 2.99 -20.63
C GLY A 29 1.77 1.94 -20.45
N ALA A 30 2.63 2.10 -19.44
CA ALA A 30 3.71 1.17 -19.12
C ALA A 30 3.22 -0.05 -18.32
N THR A 31 2.28 -0.78 -18.90
CA THR A 31 1.74 -2.03 -18.34
C THR A 31 2.69 -3.20 -18.49
N ASN A 32 3.65 -3.10 -19.41
CA ASN A 32 4.57 -4.19 -19.69
C ASN A 32 5.71 -4.24 -18.65
N ILE A 33 5.72 -5.29 -17.83
CA ILE A 33 6.73 -5.52 -16.79
C ILE A 33 7.97 -6.22 -17.36
N GLY A 34 7.79 -7.18 -18.25
CA GLY A 34 8.89 -8.02 -18.75
C GLY A 34 8.58 -9.51 -18.75
N LYS A 35 9.62 -10.34 -18.75
CA LYS A 35 9.52 -11.79 -18.56
C LYS A 35 10.41 -12.18 -17.39
N LEU A 36 9.98 -13.14 -16.60
CA LEU A 36 10.83 -13.75 -15.58
C LEU A 36 11.53 -14.97 -16.20
N ASP A 37 12.86 -14.99 -16.18
CA ASP A 37 13.68 -16.12 -16.64
C ASP A 37 14.41 -16.73 -15.45
N ILE A 38 14.01 -17.94 -15.07
CA ILE A 38 14.51 -18.67 -13.92
C ILE A 38 15.39 -19.79 -14.43
N VAL A 39 16.65 -19.84 -14.00
CA VAL A 39 17.59 -20.92 -14.32
C VAL A 39 18.04 -21.58 -13.03
N TRP A 40 18.06 -22.91 -12.99
CA TRP A 40 18.53 -23.66 -11.83
C TRP A 40 19.35 -24.88 -12.25
N ARG A 41 19.96 -25.53 -11.26
CA ARG A 41 20.60 -26.84 -11.41
C ARG A 41 20.00 -27.85 -10.43
N SER A 42 19.75 -29.07 -10.89
CA SER A 42 19.35 -30.18 -10.03
C SER A 42 20.52 -30.64 -9.15
N ASN A 43 20.23 -31.47 -8.16
CA ASN A 43 21.25 -32.12 -7.33
C ASN A 43 22.22 -32.99 -8.13
N LEU A 44 21.80 -33.51 -9.30
CA LEU A 44 22.62 -34.27 -10.24
C LEU A 44 23.29 -33.40 -11.32
N GLY A 45 23.21 -32.07 -11.19
CA GLY A 45 23.88 -31.11 -12.06
C GLY A 45 23.14 -30.75 -13.35
N GLU A 46 21.97 -31.35 -13.60
CA GLU A 46 21.13 -31.07 -14.76
C GLU A 46 20.65 -29.62 -14.73
N ARG A 47 20.63 -28.96 -15.89
CA ARG A 47 20.20 -27.57 -15.99
C ARG A 47 18.70 -27.51 -16.28
N GLY A 48 17.97 -26.79 -15.43
CA GLY A 48 16.59 -26.40 -15.70
C GLY A 48 16.48 -24.92 -16.05
N ARG A 49 15.47 -24.58 -16.85
CA ARG A 49 15.09 -23.21 -17.19
C ARG A 49 13.58 -23.09 -17.27
N LEU A 50 13.03 -22.02 -16.70
CA LEU A 50 11.62 -21.69 -16.76
C LEU A 50 11.51 -20.21 -17.11
N GLN A 51 10.87 -19.91 -18.23
CA GLN A 51 10.64 -18.54 -18.66
C GLN A 51 9.14 -18.28 -18.71
N THR A 52 8.70 -17.18 -18.12
CA THR A 52 7.29 -16.78 -18.19
C THR A 52 6.97 -16.10 -19.53
N SER A 53 5.69 -16.09 -19.88
CA SER A 53 5.15 -15.13 -20.85
C SER A 53 5.38 -13.69 -20.40
N GLN A 54 5.06 -12.74 -21.28
CA GLN A 54 5.11 -11.32 -20.93
C GLN A 54 4.19 -11.06 -19.73
N LEU A 55 4.78 -10.62 -18.63
CA LEU A 55 4.05 -10.12 -17.48
C LEU A 55 3.57 -8.72 -17.82
N GLN A 56 2.26 -8.55 -17.79
CA GLN A 56 1.60 -7.27 -17.92
C GLN A 56 0.87 -6.97 -16.61
N ARG A 57 1.06 -5.76 -16.09
CA ARG A 57 0.21 -5.20 -15.05
C ARG A 57 -1.11 -4.76 -15.71
N MET A 58 -2.23 -4.95 -15.03
CA MET A 58 -3.44 -4.22 -15.39
C MET A 58 -3.20 -2.73 -15.14
N ALA A 59 -3.31 -1.90 -16.18
CA ALA A 59 -3.34 -0.46 -15.99
C ALA A 59 -4.51 -0.15 -15.06
N PRO A 60 -4.29 0.50 -13.91
CA PRO A 60 -5.42 0.90 -13.09
C PRO A 60 -6.26 1.89 -13.90
N ASP A 61 -7.56 1.64 -14.01
CA ASP A 61 -8.48 2.63 -14.54
C ASP A 61 -8.64 3.71 -13.47
N TYR A 62 -7.89 4.80 -13.62
CA TYR A 62 -7.83 5.86 -12.63
C TYR A 62 -9.07 6.78 -12.64
N GLY A 63 -10.03 6.54 -13.55
CA GLY A 63 -11.25 7.34 -13.65
C GLY A 63 -10.96 8.86 -13.62
N ASP A 64 -11.79 9.60 -12.91
CA ASP A 64 -11.64 11.05 -12.73
C ASP A 64 -10.70 11.45 -11.57
N ILE A 65 -10.43 10.53 -10.62
CA ILE A 65 -9.61 10.78 -9.43
C ILE A 65 -8.66 9.61 -9.20
N ARG A 66 -7.36 9.92 -9.15
CA ARG A 66 -6.30 8.97 -8.78
C ARG A 66 -5.89 9.16 -7.33
N LEU A 67 -6.13 8.16 -6.50
CA LEU A 67 -5.56 8.04 -5.16
C LEU A 67 -4.34 7.11 -5.19
N SER A 68 -3.25 7.52 -4.55
CA SER A 68 -2.02 6.72 -4.45
C SER A 68 -1.37 6.87 -3.09
N VAL A 69 -0.79 5.80 -2.56
CA VAL A 69 -0.01 5.84 -1.30
C VAL A 69 1.39 6.35 -1.61
N GLN A 70 1.81 7.41 -0.91
CA GLN A 70 3.16 7.99 -1.01
C GLN A 70 4.07 7.46 0.10
N GLN A 71 3.53 7.36 1.32
CA GLN A 71 4.28 6.92 2.50
C GLN A 71 3.39 5.99 3.31
N LEU A 72 3.92 4.81 3.64
CA LEU A 72 3.30 3.82 4.51
C LEU A 72 4.41 3.03 5.23
N PRO A 73 4.37 2.88 6.56
CA PRO A 73 5.28 2.01 7.28
C PRO A 73 5.09 0.55 6.88
N ASN A 74 6.17 -0.20 6.70
CA ASN A 74 6.08 -1.63 6.35
C ASN A 74 5.54 -2.48 7.52
N ILE A 75 5.87 -2.09 8.75
CA ILE A 75 5.49 -2.77 9.98
C ILE A 75 4.94 -1.73 10.95
N VAL A 76 3.79 -2.02 11.55
CA VAL A 76 3.15 -1.20 12.60
C VAL A 76 2.84 -2.06 13.82
N PHE A 77 2.59 -1.41 14.95
CA PHE A 77 2.37 -2.10 16.23
C PHE A 77 0.91 -2.05 16.65
N LEU A 78 0.42 -3.18 17.18
CA LEU A 78 -0.93 -3.29 17.74
C LEU A 78 -1.19 -2.17 18.76
N ASP A 79 -2.40 -1.59 18.72
CA ASP A 79 -2.85 -0.51 19.62
C ASP A 79 -2.02 0.79 19.55
N GLU A 80 -1.11 0.93 18.58
CA GLU A 80 -0.32 2.13 18.35
C GLU A 80 -0.74 2.82 17.05
N ALA A 81 -1.07 4.12 17.15
CA ALA A 81 -1.43 4.92 16.00
C ALA A 81 -0.24 5.01 15.02
N PHE A 82 -0.52 4.86 13.73
CA PHE A 82 0.42 5.11 12.65
C PHE A 82 -0.19 6.02 11.60
N SER A 83 0.68 6.64 10.81
CA SER A 83 0.28 7.55 9.75
C SER A 83 0.62 6.99 8.38
N LEU A 84 -0.22 7.31 7.40
CA LEU A 84 0.08 7.17 5.99
C LEU A 84 -0.19 8.49 5.26
N THR A 85 0.57 8.73 4.21
CA THR A 85 0.37 9.88 3.34
C THR A 85 -0.09 9.38 1.99
N CYS A 86 -1.27 9.83 1.56
CA CYS A 86 -1.78 9.59 0.23
C CYS A 86 -1.62 10.84 -0.64
N LYS A 87 -1.62 10.65 -1.95
CA LYS A 87 -1.69 11.72 -2.94
C LYS A 87 -2.94 11.53 -3.78
N ILE A 88 -3.76 12.56 -3.82
CA ILE A 88 -4.93 12.66 -4.68
C ILE A 88 -4.52 13.49 -5.90
N ILE A 89 -4.81 12.99 -7.09
CA ILE A 89 -4.58 13.69 -8.35
C ILE A 89 -5.91 13.77 -9.09
N ASN A 90 -6.27 15.00 -9.50
CA ASN A 90 -7.40 15.21 -10.38
C ASN A 90 -7.00 14.83 -11.81
N THR A 91 -7.57 13.75 -12.35
CA THR A 91 -7.25 13.26 -13.70
C THR A 91 -8.24 13.75 -14.76
N CYS A 92 -9.27 14.50 -14.37
CA CYS A 92 -10.23 15.08 -15.30
C CYS A 92 -9.81 16.47 -15.79
N GLU A 93 -10.50 16.97 -16.83
CA GLU A 93 -10.25 18.28 -17.44
C GLU A 93 -11.09 19.41 -16.80
N ARG A 94 -11.70 19.15 -15.64
CA ARG A 94 -12.52 20.12 -14.87
C ARG A 94 -11.99 20.26 -13.44
N SER A 95 -12.24 21.41 -12.82
CA SER A 95 -11.96 21.56 -11.39
C SER A 95 -12.96 20.76 -10.55
N MET A 96 -12.49 20.21 -9.43
CA MET A 96 -13.33 19.49 -8.47
C MET A 96 -13.27 20.17 -7.11
N GLU A 97 -14.33 20.06 -6.32
CA GLU A 97 -14.28 20.35 -4.89
C GLU A 97 -14.49 19.04 -4.13
N LEU A 98 -13.55 18.67 -3.26
CA LEU A 98 -13.48 17.33 -2.70
C LEU A 98 -13.80 17.32 -1.21
N ILE A 99 -14.57 16.33 -0.77
CA ILE A 99 -14.77 15.97 0.64
C ILE A 99 -14.25 14.55 0.84
N VAL A 100 -13.40 14.33 1.84
CA VAL A 100 -12.98 12.98 2.25
C VAL A 100 -13.82 12.51 3.42
N SER A 101 -14.38 11.31 3.30
CA SER A 101 -15.01 10.58 4.40
C SER A 101 -14.27 9.27 4.63
N LEU A 102 -13.99 9.00 5.89
CA LEU A 102 -13.34 7.80 6.37
C LEU A 102 -14.41 6.93 7.02
N GLU A 103 -14.67 5.78 6.43
CA GLU A 103 -15.60 4.78 6.90
C GLU A 103 -14.81 3.67 7.61
N PRO A 104 -15.21 3.24 8.81
CA PRO A 104 -14.63 2.05 9.43
C PRO A 104 -14.90 0.83 8.55
N GLY A 105 -13.97 -0.13 8.54
CA GLY A 105 -14.14 -1.38 7.78
C GLY A 105 -15.46 -2.05 8.12
N THR A 106 -16.25 -2.40 7.10
CA THR A 106 -17.54 -3.07 7.27
C THR A 106 -17.34 -4.58 7.13
N GLY A 107 -17.23 -5.27 8.27
CA GLY A 107 -17.06 -6.72 8.28
C GLY A 107 -16.89 -7.28 9.70
N PRO A 108 -16.98 -8.60 9.89
CA PRO A 108 -16.83 -9.24 11.20
C PRO A 108 -15.41 -9.12 11.78
N TYR A 109 -14.43 -8.74 10.97
CA TYR A 109 -13.04 -8.58 11.37
C TYR A 109 -12.53 -7.18 10.96
N VAL A 110 -12.68 -6.21 11.85
CA VAL A 110 -12.12 -4.87 11.67
C VAL A 110 -10.72 -4.84 12.28
N GLY A 111 -9.71 -4.98 11.43
CA GLY A 111 -8.31 -5.01 11.88
C GLY A 111 -7.64 -3.64 11.98
N LEU A 112 -8.20 -2.61 11.35
CA LEU A 112 -7.74 -1.22 11.41
C LEU A 112 -8.92 -0.28 11.63
N VAL A 113 -8.71 0.80 12.39
CA VAL A 113 -9.70 1.87 12.60
C VAL A 113 -9.09 3.24 12.33
N TRP A 114 -9.87 4.13 11.73
CA TRP A 114 -9.47 5.52 11.47
C TRP A 114 -9.44 6.34 12.77
N SER A 115 -8.33 7.04 13.00
CA SER A 115 -8.14 7.94 14.15
C SER A 115 -8.26 9.43 13.78
N GLY A 116 -8.63 9.75 12.53
CA GLY A 116 -8.68 11.10 11.99
C GLY A 116 -10.11 11.65 11.81
N VAL A 117 -10.19 12.91 11.38
CA VAL A 117 -11.46 13.59 11.08
C VAL A 117 -12.02 13.09 9.73
N SER A 118 -13.22 12.51 9.77
CA SER A 118 -14.03 12.18 8.60
C SER A 118 -14.89 13.38 8.17
N GLY A 119 -15.31 13.44 6.91
CA GLY A 119 -16.11 14.54 6.35
C GLY A 119 -15.31 15.83 6.11
N ARG A 120 -13.98 15.74 5.99
CA ARG A 120 -13.11 16.92 5.82
C ARG A 120 -13.20 17.45 4.38
N HIS A 121 -13.46 18.75 4.24
CA HIS A 121 -13.28 19.45 2.97
C HIS A 121 -11.79 19.54 2.63
N LEU A 122 -11.40 19.05 1.46
CA LEU A 122 -10.04 19.13 0.94
C LEU A 122 -9.83 20.38 0.06
N GLY A 123 -10.92 21.11 -0.22
CA GLY A 123 -10.90 22.31 -1.04
C GLY A 123 -11.04 22.02 -2.54
N LYS A 124 -10.82 23.06 -3.34
CA LYS A 124 -10.86 23.00 -4.79
C LYS A 124 -9.54 22.44 -5.32
N LEU A 125 -9.63 21.46 -6.22
CA LEU A 125 -8.50 20.85 -6.92
C LEU A 125 -8.65 21.11 -8.42
N GLU A 126 -7.72 21.87 -9.00
CA GLU A 126 -7.72 22.21 -10.42
C GLU A 126 -7.42 20.99 -11.31
N PRO A 127 -7.76 21.03 -12.61
CA PRO A 127 -7.42 19.95 -13.54
C PRO A 127 -5.93 19.60 -13.51
N ARG A 128 -5.61 18.31 -13.44
CA ARG A 128 -4.23 17.77 -13.38
C ARG A 128 -3.42 18.16 -12.14
N ASP A 129 -4.00 18.90 -11.22
CA ASP A 129 -3.35 19.25 -9.96
C ASP A 129 -3.46 18.10 -8.94
N SER A 130 -2.68 18.21 -7.87
CA SER A 130 -2.61 17.18 -6.83
C SER A 130 -2.49 17.76 -5.44
N LEU A 131 -3.03 17.03 -4.45
CA LEU A 131 -2.91 17.36 -3.04
C LEU A 131 -2.44 16.15 -2.23
N GLU A 132 -1.74 16.44 -1.14
CA GLU A 132 -1.37 15.43 -0.14
C GLU A 132 -2.47 15.29 0.91
N LEU A 133 -2.77 14.04 1.23
CA LEU A 133 -3.79 13.63 2.18
C LEU A 133 -3.12 12.81 3.29
N PRO A 134 -2.74 13.45 4.42
CA PRO A 134 -2.27 12.72 5.59
C PRO A 134 -3.46 12.07 6.30
N LEU A 135 -3.30 10.80 6.65
CA LEU A 135 -4.28 9.97 7.35
C LEU A 135 -3.63 9.22 8.51
N CYS A 136 -4.45 8.84 9.50
CA CYS A 136 -4.00 8.12 10.69
C CYS A 136 -4.94 6.97 11.04
N LEU A 137 -4.36 5.82 11.36
CA LEU A 137 -5.03 4.57 11.68
C LEU A 137 -4.48 4.00 12.99
N VAL A 138 -5.31 3.22 13.69
CA VAL A 138 -4.91 2.37 14.81
C VAL A 138 -5.21 0.91 14.45
N PRO A 139 -4.23 0.00 14.56
CA PRO A 139 -4.45 -1.41 14.30
C PRO A 139 -5.01 -2.13 15.54
N LEU A 140 -6.08 -2.90 15.33
CA LEU A 140 -6.80 -3.65 16.35
C LEU A 140 -6.55 -5.16 16.29
N ALA A 141 -5.92 -5.65 15.21
CA ALA A 141 -5.58 -7.06 15.05
C ALA A 141 -4.18 -7.23 14.41
N ALA A 142 -3.41 -8.20 14.90
CA ALA A 142 -2.12 -8.57 14.33
C ALA A 142 -2.27 -9.28 12.97
N GLY A 143 -1.19 -9.37 12.21
CA GLY A 143 -1.15 -9.97 10.89
C GLY A 143 -1.22 -8.94 9.76
N LEU A 144 -1.46 -9.41 8.53
CA LEU A 144 -1.57 -8.55 7.37
C LEU A 144 -2.94 -7.88 7.34
N GLN A 145 -2.97 -6.56 7.44
CA GLN A 145 -4.20 -5.77 7.49
C GLN A 145 -4.37 -4.91 6.24
N ASN A 146 -5.61 -4.85 5.73
CA ASN A 146 -5.95 -4.05 4.56
C ASN A 146 -6.41 -2.64 4.96
N ILE A 147 -5.92 -1.63 4.25
CA ILE A 147 -6.33 -0.23 4.38
C ILE A 147 -7.48 0.05 3.41
N SER A 148 -8.67 0.29 3.96
CA SER A 148 -9.94 0.40 3.24
C SER A 148 -10.83 1.50 3.81
N GLY A 149 -12.00 1.76 3.19
CA GLY A 149 -12.99 2.68 3.72
C GLY A 149 -12.69 4.15 3.47
N ILE A 150 -11.89 4.49 2.44
CA ILE A 150 -11.73 5.88 2.03
C ILE A 150 -12.79 6.20 0.98
N ARG A 151 -13.54 7.28 1.20
CA ARG A 151 -14.54 7.82 0.28
C ARG A 151 -14.15 9.24 -0.07
N ILE A 152 -14.05 9.54 -1.36
CA ILE A 152 -13.79 10.91 -1.85
C ILE A 152 -15.02 11.33 -2.64
N MET A 153 -15.67 12.41 -2.24
CA MET A 153 -16.86 12.94 -2.93
C MET A 153 -16.49 14.20 -3.70
N ASP A 154 -16.81 14.22 -5.00
CA ASP A 154 -16.89 15.44 -5.81
C ASP A 154 -18.21 16.16 -5.47
N VAL A 155 -18.11 17.33 -4.86
CA VAL A 155 -19.23 18.15 -4.40
C VAL A 155 -20.08 18.66 -5.56
N PHE A 156 -19.49 18.92 -6.73
CA PHE A 156 -20.20 19.45 -7.89
C PHE A 156 -21.05 18.37 -8.55
N LEU A 157 -20.47 17.19 -8.78
CA LEU A 157 -21.17 16.08 -9.43
C LEU A 157 -21.93 15.17 -8.46
N LYS A 158 -21.78 15.38 -7.16
CA LYS A 158 -22.30 14.49 -6.10
C LYS A 158 -21.89 13.03 -6.32
N ARG A 159 -20.70 12.83 -6.88
CA ARG A 159 -20.14 11.51 -7.19
C ARG A 159 -19.15 11.13 -6.11
N THR A 160 -19.31 9.93 -5.57
CA THR A 160 -18.37 9.36 -4.59
C THR A 160 -17.46 8.33 -5.28
N TYR A 161 -16.17 8.40 -4.98
CA TYR A 161 -15.13 7.47 -5.38
C TYR A 161 -14.72 6.66 -4.16
N GLU A 162 -14.77 5.33 -4.27
CA GLU A 162 -14.60 4.40 -3.17
C GLU A 162 -13.26 3.67 -3.29
N TYR A 163 -12.50 3.63 -2.19
CA TYR A 163 -11.22 2.94 -2.11
C TYR A 163 -11.21 1.98 -0.93
N ASP A 164 -11.49 0.71 -1.21
CA ASP A 164 -11.58 -0.37 -0.22
C ASP A 164 -10.42 -1.37 -0.24
N ASP A 165 -9.49 -1.23 -1.18
CA ASP A 165 -8.27 -2.04 -1.28
C ASP A 165 -7.11 -1.14 -1.69
N LEU A 166 -6.75 -0.20 -0.81
CA LEU A 166 -5.75 0.81 -1.12
C LEU A 166 -4.32 0.27 -0.96
N ALA A 167 -4.05 -0.40 0.16
CA ALA A 167 -2.74 -0.94 0.51
C ALA A 167 -2.86 -1.92 1.68
N GLN A 168 -1.80 -2.69 1.94
CA GLN A 168 -1.72 -3.59 3.08
C GLN A 168 -0.55 -3.21 3.98
N VAL A 169 -0.72 -3.40 5.29
CA VAL A 169 0.30 -3.15 6.31
C VAL A 169 0.42 -4.36 7.22
N PHE A 170 1.65 -4.71 7.63
CA PHE A 170 1.87 -5.81 8.55
C PHE A 170 1.84 -5.31 10.00
N VAL A 171 0.89 -5.82 10.78
CA VAL A 171 0.73 -5.49 12.20
C VAL A 171 1.35 -6.57 13.07
N THR A 172 2.18 -6.18 14.02
CA THR A 172 2.79 -7.09 15.00
C THR A 172 2.69 -6.54 16.43
N HIS A 173 2.97 -7.38 17.41
CA HIS A 173 3.20 -6.91 18.78
C HIS A 173 4.56 -6.24 18.88
N ARG A 174 4.68 -5.24 19.76
CA ARG A 174 6.00 -4.72 20.10
C ARG A 174 6.88 -5.82 20.69
N PRO A 175 8.15 -5.89 20.29
CA PRO A 175 9.11 -6.72 21.01
C PRO A 175 9.24 -6.18 22.44
N LYS A 176 9.06 -7.06 23.43
CA LYS A 176 9.39 -6.73 24.83
C LYS A 176 10.89 -6.50 24.90
N GLN A 177 11.33 -5.29 25.25
CA GLN A 177 12.73 -5.07 25.61
C GLN A 177 13.02 -5.93 26.84
N GLN A 178 14.04 -6.77 26.75
CA GLN A 178 14.51 -7.59 27.86
C GLN A 178 15.15 -6.65 28.89
N GLU A 179 14.44 -6.39 29.97
CA GLU A 179 14.94 -5.69 31.16
C GLU A 179 16.15 -6.48 31.66
N THR A 180 17.35 -5.97 31.39
CA THR A 180 18.58 -6.59 31.89
C THR A 180 18.62 -6.34 33.39
N LEU A 181 18.33 -7.40 34.15
CA LEU A 181 18.64 -7.50 35.57
C LEU A 181 20.12 -7.16 35.76
N MET A 182 20.39 -5.99 36.33
CA MET A 182 21.67 -5.66 36.93
C MET A 182 21.43 -5.40 38.41
N GLU A 183 21.13 -6.49 39.13
CA GLU A 183 21.37 -6.58 40.56
C GLU A 183 22.67 -7.37 40.77
N ASP A 184 23.49 -6.84 41.68
CA ASP A 184 24.66 -7.41 42.35
C ASP A 184 25.96 -7.64 41.56
N LEU A 185 26.85 -6.64 41.68
CA LEU A 185 28.22 -6.84 42.16
C LEU A 185 28.74 -5.48 42.69
N GLY A 186 28.47 -5.22 43.97
CA GLY A 186 28.87 -3.97 44.61
C GLY A 186 28.64 -3.92 46.11
N ASN A 187 28.86 -5.02 46.84
CA ASN A 187 29.13 -4.95 48.27
C ASN A 187 29.92 -6.19 48.75
N CYS A 188 31.24 -6.15 48.54
CA CYS A 188 32.32 -6.68 49.40
C CYS A 188 33.65 -6.21 48.84
#